data_AF-X1PPC5-F1
#
_entry.id   AF-X1PPC5-F1
#
_cell.length_a   1.000
_cell.length_b   1.000
_cell.length_c   1.000
_cell.angle_alpha   90.00
_cell.angle_beta   90.00
_cell.angle_gamma   90.00
#
_symmetry.space_group_name_H-M   'P 1'
#
loop_
_entity.id
_entity.type
_entity.pdbx_description
1 polymer ?
#
loop_
_entity_poly.entity_id
_entity_poly.type
_entity_poly.pdbx_seq_one_letter_code
_entity_poly.pdbx_strand_id
1 'polypeptide(L)' 'MQFIHARFEDYDSCRVMVIECSKAKSPAFLKDGNIERFYIRTGPSTTELSASQTQGYIKQRYMG' A
#
# COMPACT_ATOMS: atom_id res chain seq x y z
N MET A 1 4.29 17.22 0.17
CA MET A 1 4.71 16.01 -0.58
C MET A 1 3.50 15.13 -0.77
N GLN A 2 3.18 14.79 -2.01
CA GLN A 2 2.03 13.97 -2.36
C GLN A 2 2.52 12.53 -2.58
N PHE A 3 2.08 11.57 -1.76
CA PHE A 3 2.55 10.18 -1.84
C PHE A 3 1.83 9.34 -2.90
N ILE A 4 0.69 9.84 -3.39
CA ILE A 4 -0.16 9.19 -4.39
C ILE A 4 -0.38 10.18 -5.53
N HIS A 5 0.11 9.84 -6.71
CA HIS A 5 -0.09 10.61 -7.93
C HIS A 5 -1.03 9.84 -8.86
N ALA A 6 -2.18 10.44 -9.15
CA ALA A 6 -3.20 9.86 -10.02
C ALA A 6 -3.22 10.62 -11.34
N ARG A 7 -3.19 9.91 -12.46
CA ARG A 7 -3.40 10.47 -13.80
C ARG A 7 -4.19 9.52 -14.67
N PHE A 8 -4.81 10.07 -15.71
CA PHE A 8 -5.43 9.25 -16.75
C PHE A 8 -4.49 9.14 -17.95
N GLU A 9 -4.41 7.95 -18.51
CA GLU A 9 -3.66 7.63 -19.73
C GLU A 9 -4.57 6.86 -20.68
N ASP A 10 -4.35 6.98 -21.98
CA ASP A 10 -5.01 6.14 -22.98
C ASP A 10 -4.14 4.92 -23.28
N TYR A 11 -4.71 3.72 -23.21
CA TYR A 11 -4.02 2.44 -23.43
C TYR A 11 -4.96 1.44 -24.10
N ASP A 12 -4.56 0.81 -25.21
CA ASP A 12 -5.34 -0.19 -25.96
C ASP A 12 -6.82 0.19 -26.18
N SER A 13 -7.05 1.42 -26.67
CA SER A 13 -8.40 1.97 -26.92
C SER A 13 -9.29 2.14 -25.69
N CYS A 14 -8.73 2.08 -24.48
CA CYS A 14 -9.42 2.39 -23.24
C CYS A 14 -8.69 3.46 -22.43
N ARG A 15 -9.43 4.14 -21.55
CA ARG A 15 -8.86 5.14 -20.64
C ARG A 15 -8.60 4.48 -19.29
N VAL A 16 -7.35 4.47 -18.86
CA VAL A 16 -6.92 3.88 -17.59
C VAL A 16 -6.54 4.97 -16.59
N MET A 17 -6.76 4.70 -15.31
CA MET A 17 -6.27 5.55 -14.22
C MET A 17 -4.99 4.94 -13.65
N VAL A 18 -3.87 5.59 -13.88
CA VAL A 18 -2.58 5.20 -13.32
C VAL A 18 -2.44 5.83 -11.94
N ILE A 19 -2.24 4.98 -10.93
CA ILE A 19 -1.96 5.40 -9.56
C ILE A 19 -0.50 5.07 -9.23
N GLU A 20 0.33 6.10 -9.17
CA GLU A 20 1.72 5.98 -8.72
C GLU A 20 1.82 6.27 -7.23
N CYS A 21 2.30 5.27 -6.48
CA CYS A 21 2.48 5.37 -5.05
C CYS A 21 3.97 5.44 -4.71
N SER A 22 4.37 6.51 -4.04
CA SER A 22 5.70 6.64 -3.44
C SER A 22 5.82 5.75 -2.20
N LYS A 23 7.05 5.33 -1.90
CA LYS A 23 7.36 4.57 -0.67
C LYS A 23 6.90 5.36 0.57
N ALA A 24 6.05 4.74 1.40
CA ALA A 24 5.57 5.36 2.63
C ALA A 24 6.72 5.58 3.64
N LYS A 25 6.67 6.71 4.36
CA LYS A 25 7.60 7.07 5.45
C LYS A 25 7.18 6.51 6.81
N SER A 26 5.91 6.14 6.95
CA SER A 26 5.33 5.51 8.13
C SER A 26 4.45 4.33 7.72
N PRO A 27 4.10 3.42 8.64
CA PRO A 27 3.10 2.38 8.39
C PRO A 27 1.75 3.01 7.99
N ALA A 28 1.03 2.34 7.10
CA ALA A 28 -0.31 2.75 6.66
C ALA A 28 -1.27 1.57 6.83
N PHE A 29 -2.41 1.82 7.48
CA PHE A 29 -3.45 0.82 7.73
C PHE A 29 -4.68 1.10 6.85
N LEU A 30 -5.27 0.05 6.30
CA LEU A 30 -6.54 0.14 5.62
C LEU A 30 -7.66 0.13 6.66
N LYS A 31 -8.54 1.14 6.59
CA LYS A 31 -9.77 1.15 7.38
C LYS A 31 -10.82 0.30 6.67
N ASP A 32 -11.25 -0.78 7.31
CA ASP A 32 -12.30 -1.68 6.86
C ASP A 32 -13.41 -1.72 7.91
N GLY A 33 -14.35 -0.78 7.79
CA GLY A 33 -15.35 -0.50 8.82
C GLY A 33 -14.69 -0.11 10.15
N ASN A 34 -14.88 -0.95 11.17
CA ASN A 34 -14.31 -0.76 12.51
C ASN A 34 -12.96 -1.48 12.72
N ILE A 35 -12.42 -2.10 11.67
CA ILE A 35 -11.18 -2.87 11.73
C ILE A 35 -10.09 -2.13 10.96
N GLU A 36 -8.89 -2.07 11.54
CA GLU A 36 -7.70 -1.63 10.85
C GLU A 36 -6.90 -2.85 10.38
N ARG A 37 -6.65 -2.93 9.08
CA ARG A 37 -5.93 -4.03 8.45
C ARG A 37 -4.60 -3.58 7.90
N PHE A 38 -3.62 -4.48 7.89
CA PHE A 38 -2.28 -4.21 7.40
C PHE A 38 -1.92 -5.14 6.26
N TYR A 39 -1.57 -4.56 5.11
CA TYR A 39 -1.27 -5.30 3.90
C TYR A 39 0.12 -4.96 3.38
N ILE A 40 0.78 -5.97 2.82
CA ILE A 40 2.03 -5.80 2.08
C ILE A 40 1.91 -6.42 0.69
N ARG A 41 2.70 -5.91 -0.27
CA ARG A 41 2.83 -6.54 -1.59
C ARG A 41 3.81 -7.71 -1.51
N THR A 42 3.39 -8.84 -2.06
CA THR A 42 4.15 -10.10 -2.12
C THR A 42 4.13 -10.59 -3.57
N GLY A 43 5.17 -10.23 -4.32
CA GLY A 43 5.22 -10.44 -5.76
C GLY A 43 4.08 -9.71 -6.50
N PRO A 44 3.30 -10.39 -7.36
CA PRO A 44 2.15 -9.79 -8.03
C PRO A 44 0.90 -9.70 -7.14
N SER A 45 0.94 -10.22 -5.90
CA SER A 45 -0.20 -10.31 -4.99
C SER A 45 -0.08 -9.37 -3.78
N THR A 46 -1.11 -9.35 -2.96
CA THR A 46 -1.17 -8.61 -1.69
C THR A 46 -1.50 -9.59 -0.58
N THR A 47 -0.75 -9.54 0.53
CA THR A 47 -0.95 -10.41 1.69
C THR A 47 -1.31 -9.56 2.91
N GLU A 48 -2.35 -9.98 3.64
CA GLU A 48 -2.68 -9.44 4.96
C GLU A 48 -1.74 -10.02 6.01
N LEU A 49 -1.18 -9.17 6.86
CA LEU A 49 -0.36 -9.61 7.98
C LEU A 49 -1.21 -9.73 9.25
N SER A 50 -0.93 -10.75 10.05
CA SER A 50 -1.44 -10.82 11.42
C SER A 50 -0.87 -9.69 12.28
N ALA A 51 -1.43 -9.47 13.47
CA ALA A 51 -0.94 -8.44 14.39
C ALA A 51 0.55 -8.63 14.76
N SER A 52 0.98 -9.86 15.04
CA SER A 52 2.38 -10.15 15.38
C SER A 52 3.33 -9.96 14.20
N GLN A 53 2.92 -10.35 13.00
CA GLN A 53 3.67 -10.14 11.76
C GLN A 53 3.79 -8.64 11.44
N THR A 54 2.71 -7.88 11.64
CA THR A 54 2.68 -6.43 11.43
C THR A 54 3.70 -5.72 12.31
N GLN A 55 3.73 -6.03 13.61
CA GLN A 55 4.72 -5.45 14.53
C GLN A 55 6.16 -5.75 14.09
N GLY A 56 6.43 -7.01 13.71
CA GLY A 56 7.74 -7.40 13.18
C GLY A 56 8.12 -6.62 11.92
N TYR A 57 7.20 -6.53 10.96
CA TYR A 57 7.40 -5.80 9.71
C TYR A 57 7.68 -4.31 9.96
N ILE A 58 6.87 -3.66 10.81
CA ILE A 58 7.03 -2.23 11.11
C ILE A 58 8.40 -1.94 11.71
N LYS A 59 8.83 -2.77 12.68
CA LYS A 59 10.14 -2.63 13.32
C LYS A 59 11.28 -2.73 12.30
N GLN A 60 11.25 -3.75 11.44
CA GLN A 60 12.29 -3.98 10.44
C GLN A 60 12.32 -2.89 9.36
N ARG A 61 11.15 -2.41 8.92
CA ARG A 61 11.03 -1.55 7.73
C ARG A 61 11.13 -0.05 8.03
N TYR A 62 10.72 0.39 9.21
CA TYR A 62 10.58 1.82 9.54
C TYR A 62 11.39 2.26 10.78
N MET A 63 11.86 1.33 11.61
CA MET A 63 12.60 1.64 12.84
C MET A 63 14.06 1.17 12.79
N GLY A 64 14.60 1.00 11.57
CA GLY A 64 16.03 0.75 11.31
C GLY A 64 16.71 1.97 10.72
#